data_AF-A0A2V0PCT6-F1
#
_entry.id   AF-A0A2V0PCT6-F1
#
_cell.length_a   1.000
_cell.length_b   1.000
_cell.length_c   1.000
_cell.angle_alpha   90.00
_cell.angle_beta   90.00
_cell.angle_gamma   90.00
#
_symmetry.space_group_name_H-M   'P 1'
#
loop_
_entity.id
_entity.type
_entity.pdbx_description
1 polymer ?
#
loop_
_entity_poly.entity_id
_entity_poly.type
_entity_poly.pdbx_seq_one_letter_code
_entity_poly.pdbx_strand_id
1 'polypeptide(L)'
;MAEIQPRRAMQALDRAHARVAVPSGVWRASGRPPAAPRAAPPSSSRVPAAPSAPPRYMTTQDLDLVRQNLVSRMAYADLMVRKPAQQQQQQQQQAGPAQQQQQQQEQQQTDETQQQQAAGIDHQQEEQQQQRAAAKPADDYHPSQGWRPQPHHLSREQLWQRIRTESKADADAEPTLASFLYSSILAHRTIEQALAFVLANKLASPTLYSTQLKQIAEEVYAKDPGVIDAAMADLQAVLDRDPACDKYTQALLHFKGYQAIQSHRVAHHLWLNGRRALALMLQSRISEAFHVDIHPAARVGRGILLDHATGVVVGETASIGDNVSMLHHVTLGGSGIGKGVRHPQIGHGALLGAGVTVLGPVTLGPGAKVGAGSVVVTDLEPHSVAVGVPARVIKRAAAEPSSDMDQIDFLLDYVI
;
A
#
# COMPACT_ATOMS: atom_id res chain seq x y z
N MET A 1 50.25 -2.18 -48.11
CA MET A 1 50.60 -2.86 -46.84
C MET A 1 49.29 -3.16 -46.11
N ALA A 2 49.15 -4.42 -45.71
CA ALA A 2 47.92 -5.15 -45.36
C ALA A 2 47.03 -4.45 -44.29
N GLU A 3 45.70 -4.41 -44.39
CA GLU A 3 44.66 -5.48 -44.37
C GLU A 3 44.56 -6.23 -43.02
N ILE A 4 43.37 -6.20 -42.40
CA ILE A 4 42.54 -7.35 -41.97
C ILE A 4 41.39 -6.87 -41.04
N GLN A 5 40.17 -6.89 -41.57
CA GLN A 5 39.01 -7.59 -40.98
C GLN A 5 38.81 -8.86 -41.85
N PRO A 6 38.20 -10.00 -41.42
CA PRO A 6 36.78 -10.04 -41.01
C PRO A 6 36.25 -11.25 -40.15
N ARG A 7 34.98 -11.10 -39.71
CA ARG A 7 33.84 -12.08 -39.60
C ARG A 7 34.03 -13.56 -39.19
N ARG A 8 33.14 -14.03 -38.28
CA ARG A 8 32.09 -15.11 -38.40
C ARG A 8 31.88 -15.79 -37.03
N ALA A 9 30.68 -15.81 -36.44
CA ALA A 9 29.46 -16.59 -36.74
C ALA A 9 29.45 -18.01 -36.14
N MET A 10 28.49 -18.22 -35.22
CA MET A 10 27.58 -19.37 -35.07
C MET A 10 28.13 -20.79 -34.80
N GLN A 11 27.44 -21.45 -33.84
CA GLN A 11 27.39 -22.89 -33.51
C GLN A 11 28.36 -23.42 -32.44
N ALA A 12 27.79 -23.84 -31.30
CA ALA A 12 27.92 -25.23 -30.82
C ALA A 12 26.92 -25.49 -29.67
N LEU A 13 25.81 -26.12 -30.04
CA LEU A 13 24.98 -26.95 -29.16
C LEU A 13 25.74 -28.27 -28.87
N ASP A 14 25.33 -28.91 -27.77
CA ASP A 14 25.43 -30.34 -27.46
C ASP A 14 26.77 -30.92 -26.95
N ARG A 15 26.81 -31.26 -25.65
CA ARG A 15 26.73 -32.66 -25.12
C ARG A 15 27.14 -32.75 -23.65
N ALA A 16 26.22 -33.25 -22.82
CA ALA A 16 26.53 -34.31 -21.85
C ALA A 16 25.24 -35.07 -21.50
N HIS A 17 25.07 -36.23 -22.14
CA HIS A 17 24.11 -37.26 -21.82
C HIS A 17 24.57 -38.11 -20.63
N ALA A 18 23.63 -38.47 -19.74
CA ALA A 18 23.48 -39.81 -19.17
C ALA A 18 22.01 -39.96 -18.68
N ARG A 19 21.12 -40.60 -19.46
CA ARG A 19 20.60 -42.00 -19.33
C ARG A 19 19.91 -42.25 -17.96
N VAL A 20 18.66 -42.70 -17.86
CA VAL A 20 18.09 -44.04 -18.24
C VAL A 20 16.54 -43.93 -18.20
N ALA A 21 15.83 -44.11 -19.33
CA ALA A 21 15.00 -45.26 -19.77
C ALA A 21 13.55 -45.37 -19.23
N VAL A 22 12.64 -45.62 -20.19
CA VAL A 22 11.16 -45.71 -20.16
C VAL A 22 10.71 -47.16 -19.81
N PRO A 23 9.41 -47.50 -19.58
CA PRO A 23 8.48 -47.66 -20.72
C PRO A 23 7.01 -47.25 -20.49
N SER A 24 6.41 -46.90 -21.62
CA SER A 24 5.00 -46.70 -21.89
C SER A 24 4.20 -48.01 -21.88
N GLY A 25 2.93 -47.94 -21.45
CA GLY A 25 1.95 -49.02 -21.57
C GLY A 25 0.65 -48.49 -22.17
N VAL A 26 0.33 -48.96 -23.37
CA VAL A 26 -0.94 -48.76 -24.08
C VAL A 26 -1.94 -49.83 -23.64
N TRP A 27 -3.18 -49.47 -23.33
CA TRP A 27 -4.31 -50.41 -23.35
C TRP A 27 -5.55 -49.79 -24.00
N ARG A 28 -6.11 -50.55 -24.95
CA ARG A 28 -7.33 -50.26 -25.73
C ARG A 28 -8.60 -50.58 -24.93
N ALA A 29 -9.68 -49.93 -25.34
CA ALA A 29 -11.05 -50.06 -24.85
C ALA A 29 -11.72 -51.42 -25.16
N SER A 30 -12.64 -51.86 -24.29
CA SER A 30 -13.87 -52.59 -24.68
C SER A 30 -14.91 -52.64 -23.54
N GLY A 31 -16.20 -52.47 -23.90
CA GLY A 31 -17.35 -53.19 -23.32
C GLY A 31 -18.05 -52.67 -22.04
N ARG A 32 -19.23 -52.03 -22.22
CA ARG A 32 -20.39 -52.09 -21.28
C ARG A 32 -21.15 -53.41 -21.51
N PRO A 33 -21.88 -54.04 -20.54
CA PRO A 33 -23.13 -53.52 -19.91
C PRO A 33 -23.43 -54.13 -18.50
N PRO A 34 -24.67 -54.17 -17.94
CA PRO A 34 -25.80 -53.22 -17.87
C PRO A 34 -26.10 -52.75 -16.40
N ALA A 35 -27.10 -51.87 -16.25
CA ALA A 35 -27.51 -51.22 -15.00
C ALA A 35 -28.60 -51.98 -14.21
N ALA A 36 -28.56 -51.88 -12.86
CA ALA A 36 -29.69 -52.04 -11.92
C ALA A 36 -29.29 -51.53 -10.51
N PRO A 37 -30.22 -51.30 -9.56
CA PRO A 37 -31.11 -50.14 -9.44
C PRO A 37 -30.64 -49.14 -8.35
N ARG A 38 -31.21 -47.92 -8.41
CA ARG A 38 -31.03 -46.82 -7.44
C ARG A 38 -31.37 -47.24 -6.01
N ALA A 39 -30.40 -47.12 -5.09
CA ALA A 39 -30.66 -47.00 -3.67
C ALA A 39 -30.84 -45.51 -3.30
N ALA A 40 -31.89 -45.20 -2.55
CA ALA A 40 -32.12 -43.87 -2.01
C ALA A 40 -31.00 -43.46 -1.04
N PRO A 41 -30.55 -42.19 -1.03
CA PRO A 41 -29.62 -41.73 0.00
C PRO A 41 -30.32 -41.73 1.37
N PRO A 42 -29.65 -42.16 2.45
CA PRO A 42 -30.20 -42.05 3.79
C PRO A 42 -30.40 -40.58 4.17
N SER A 43 -31.46 -40.32 4.94
CA SER A 43 -31.76 -39.03 5.55
C SER A 43 -30.52 -38.42 6.21
N SER A 44 -30.18 -37.19 5.84
CA SER A 44 -29.10 -36.44 6.45
C SER A 44 -29.39 -36.20 7.93
N SER A 45 -28.68 -36.93 8.79
CA SER A 45 -28.43 -36.47 10.15
C SER A 45 -27.62 -35.18 10.06
N ARG A 46 -28.13 -34.11 10.68
CA ARG A 46 -27.41 -32.85 10.88
C ARG A 46 -26.08 -33.15 11.57
N VAL A 47 -24.96 -32.94 10.86
CA VAL A 47 -23.66 -32.77 11.50
C VAL A 47 -23.68 -31.42 12.24
N PRO A 48 -23.46 -31.37 13.57
CA PRO A 48 -23.37 -30.09 14.26
C PRO A 48 -22.11 -29.35 13.81
N ALA A 49 -22.25 -28.04 13.59
CA ALA A 49 -21.12 -27.17 13.27
C ALA A 49 -20.05 -27.26 14.37
N ALA A 50 -18.78 -27.38 13.97
CA ALA A 50 -17.66 -27.31 14.88
C ALA A 50 -17.67 -25.96 15.62
N PRO A 51 -17.46 -25.93 16.96
CA PRO A 51 -17.45 -24.68 17.69
C PRO A 51 -16.27 -23.82 17.24
N SER A 52 -16.55 -22.55 16.93
CA SER A 52 -15.54 -21.53 16.67
C SER A 52 -14.57 -21.45 17.85
N ALA A 53 -13.26 -21.52 17.58
CA ALA A 53 -12.24 -21.35 18.60
C ALA A 53 -12.43 -20.00 19.33
N PRO A 54 -12.35 -19.96 20.67
CA PRO A 54 -12.48 -18.71 21.41
C PRO A 54 -11.31 -17.76 21.07
N PRO A 55 -11.49 -16.44 21.26
CA PRO A 55 -10.41 -15.48 21.05
C PRO A 55 -9.18 -15.87 21.88
N ARG A 56 -8.00 -15.90 21.25
CA ARG A 56 -6.72 -16.09 21.95
C ARG A 56 -6.49 -14.88 22.85
N TYR A 57 -6.71 -15.06 24.14
CA TYR A 57 -6.21 -14.14 25.16
C TYR A 57 -4.69 -14.32 25.29
N MET A 58 -3.96 -13.23 25.55
CA MET A 58 -2.50 -13.26 25.74
C MET A 58 -2.12 -14.36 26.73
N THR A 59 -1.23 -15.24 26.31
CA THR A 59 -0.71 -16.31 27.17
C THR A 59 0.27 -15.72 28.18
N THR A 60 0.59 -16.48 29.23
CA THR A 60 1.63 -16.09 30.20
C THR A 60 2.98 -15.86 29.51
N GLN A 61 3.30 -16.59 28.44
CA GLN A 61 4.49 -16.37 27.63
C GLN A 61 4.44 -15.04 26.84
N ASP A 62 3.27 -14.65 26.33
CA ASP A 62 3.10 -13.35 25.65
C ASP A 62 3.25 -12.19 26.64
N LEU A 63 2.71 -12.34 27.85
CA LEU A 63 2.86 -11.36 28.93
C LEU A 63 4.30 -11.27 29.42
N ASP A 64 5.03 -12.39 29.48
CA ASP A 64 6.45 -12.40 29.83
C ASP A 64 7.29 -11.72 28.74
N LEU A 65 6.95 -11.87 27.46
CA LEU A 65 7.64 -11.17 26.36
C LEU A 65 7.39 -9.66 26.39
N VAL A 66 6.15 -9.24 26.69
CA VAL A 66 5.80 -7.82 26.90
C VAL A 66 6.53 -7.26 28.12
N ARG A 67 6.61 -8.04 29.21
CA ARG A 67 7.34 -7.66 30.42
C ARG A 67 8.84 -7.55 30.16
N GLN A 68 9.44 -8.47 29.41
CA GLN A 68 10.86 -8.40 29.03
C GLN A 68 11.17 -7.21 28.11
N ASN A 69 10.27 -6.87 27.19
CA ASN A 69 10.42 -5.68 26.35
C ASN A 69 10.27 -4.38 27.16
N LEU A 70 9.34 -4.32 28.11
CA LEU A 70 9.19 -3.17 29.01
C LEU A 70 10.40 -3.04 29.93
N VAL A 71 10.89 -4.13 30.51
CA VAL A 71 12.09 -4.12 31.35
C VAL A 71 13.32 -3.71 30.53
N SER A 72 13.48 -4.15 29.29
CA SER A 72 14.57 -3.71 28.40
C SER A 72 14.48 -2.22 28.05
N ARG A 73 13.28 -1.69 27.80
CA ARG A 73 13.06 -0.25 27.56
C ARG A 73 13.29 0.61 28.81
N MET A 74 12.89 0.11 29.98
CA MET A 74 13.16 0.77 31.26
C MET A 74 14.66 0.72 31.60
N ALA A 75 15.33 -0.39 31.35
CA ALA A 75 16.78 -0.52 31.51
C ALA A 75 17.54 0.41 30.54
N TYR A 76 17.06 0.56 29.31
CA TYR A 76 17.61 1.53 28.35
C TYR A 76 17.40 2.98 28.81
N ALA A 77 16.22 3.32 29.33
CA ALA A 77 15.98 4.65 29.92
C ALA A 77 16.83 4.91 31.17
N ASP A 78 17.06 3.90 32.01
CA ASP A 78 17.95 3.99 33.17
C ASP A 78 19.41 4.19 32.73
N LEU A 79 19.87 3.51 31.68
CA LEU A 79 21.23 3.59 31.16
C LEU A 79 21.51 4.87 30.36
N MET A 80 20.57 5.32 29.53
CA MET A 80 20.78 6.43 28.61
C MET A 80 20.34 7.79 29.16
N VAL A 81 19.45 7.82 30.16
CA VAL A 81 18.91 9.07 30.70
C VAL A 81 19.26 9.25 32.17
N ARG A 82 18.98 8.26 33.03
CA ARG A 82 19.16 8.43 34.49
C ARG A 82 20.59 8.27 34.97
N LYS A 83 21.36 7.31 34.45
CA LYS A 83 22.78 7.14 34.82
C LYS A 83 23.65 8.35 34.46
N PRO A 84 23.53 8.94 33.24
CA PRO A 84 24.25 10.17 32.91
C PRO A 84 23.82 11.34 33.80
N ALA A 85 22.52 11.50 34.06
CA ALA A 85 22.01 12.56 34.94
C ALA A 85 22.49 12.43 36.39
N GLN A 86 22.57 11.19 36.92
CA GLN A 86 23.12 10.92 38.26
C GLN A 86 24.64 11.14 38.33
N GLN A 87 25.38 10.80 37.28
CA GLN A 87 26.82 11.10 37.18
C GLN A 87 27.07 12.61 37.10
N GLN A 88 26.24 13.35 36.36
CA GLN A 88 26.28 14.82 36.32
C GLN A 88 25.97 15.44 37.69
N GLN A 89 24.94 14.93 38.40
CA GLN A 89 24.62 15.38 39.76
C GLN A 89 25.74 15.07 40.77
N GLN A 90 26.39 13.92 40.67
CA GLN A 90 27.54 13.59 41.53
C GLN A 90 28.76 14.45 41.23
N GLN A 91 29.03 14.77 39.96
CA GLN A 91 30.09 15.71 39.57
C GLN A 91 29.82 17.13 40.06
N GLN A 92 28.56 17.58 40.03
CA GLN A 92 28.15 18.88 40.59
C GLN A 92 28.33 18.96 42.11
N GLN A 93 28.07 17.87 42.84
CA GLN A 93 28.24 17.81 44.30
C GLN A 93 29.71 17.79 44.76
N GLN A 94 30.64 17.39 43.88
CA GLN A 94 32.08 17.34 44.17
C GLN A 94 32.87 18.54 43.63
N ALA A 95 32.24 19.40 42.82
CA ALA A 95 32.86 20.58 42.23
C ALA A 95 32.96 21.73 43.25
N GLY A 96 34.10 22.44 43.25
CA GLY A 96 34.30 23.62 44.09
C GLY A 96 33.44 24.82 43.65
N PRO A 97 33.30 25.87 44.48
CA PRO A 97 32.37 26.99 44.24
C PRO A 97 32.52 27.69 42.88
N ALA A 98 33.75 27.78 42.37
CA ALA A 98 34.05 28.40 41.08
C ALA A 98 33.60 27.53 39.88
N GLN A 99 33.72 26.20 39.98
CA GLN A 99 33.29 25.27 38.93
C GLN A 99 31.76 25.15 38.87
N GLN A 100 31.08 25.25 40.02
CA GLN A 100 29.62 25.30 40.07
C GLN A 100 29.06 26.55 39.40
N GLN A 101 29.68 27.71 39.59
CA GLN A 101 29.29 28.95 38.89
C GLN A 101 29.47 28.84 37.37
N GLN A 102 30.57 28.26 36.91
CA GLN A 102 30.84 28.11 35.48
C GLN A 102 29.85 27.15 34.80
N GLN A 103 29.52 26.02 35.45
CA GLN A 103 28.52 25.07 34.94
C GLN A 103 27.09 25.65 34.93
N GLN A 104 26.74 26.48 35.92
CA GLN A 104 25.45 27.18 35.92
C GLN A 104 25.33 28.21 34.79
N GLN A 105 26.42 28.91 34.47
CA GLN A 105 26.46 29.84 33.33
C GLN A 105 26.35 29.11 31.98
N GLU A 106 27.03 27.97 31.83
CA GLU A 106 26.92 27.14 30.61
C GLU A 106 25.52 26.53 30.44
N GLN A 107 24.88 26.09 31.53
CA GLN A 107 23.48 25.61 31.50
C GLN A 107 22.50 26.72 31.13
N GLN A 108 22.65 27.93 31.71
CA GLN A 108 21.81 29.07 31.35
C GLN A 108 21.97 29.46 29.88
N GLN A 109 23.20 29.47 29.35
CA GLN A 109 23.43 29.72 27.92
C GLN A 109 22.83 28.64 27.02
N THR A 110 22.88 27.37 27.41
CA THR A 110 22.27 26.28 26.61
C THR A 110 20.74 26.35 26.63
N ASP A 111 20.13 26.64 27.78
CA ASP A 111 18.68 26.82 27.90
C ASP A 111 18.18 28.04 27.11
N GLU A 112 18.91 29.17 27.16
CA GLU A 112 18.60 30.36 26.35
C GLU A 112 18.72 30.08 24.85
N THR A 113 19.76 29.33 24.43
CA THR A 113 19.95 28.95 23.01
C THR A 113 18.84 28.03 22.52
N GLN A 114 18.41 27.06 23.34
CA GLN A 114 17.29 26.17 23.01
C GLN A 114 15.95 26.91 22.96
N GLN A 115 15.71 27.86 23.89
CA GLN A 115 14.51 28.71 23.85
C GLN A 115 14.49 29.62 22.62
N GLN A 116 15.62 30.20 22.22
CA GLN A 116 15.73 31.01 21.01
C GLN A 116 15.51 30.18 19.74
N GLN A 117 16.01 28.94 19.69
CA GLN A 117 15.75 28.01 18.59
C GLN A 117 14.27 27.59 18.51
N ALA A 118 13.64 27.31 19.65
CA ALA A 118 12.21 26.99 19.72
C ALA A 118 11.34 28.17 19.26
N ALA A 119 11.63 29.38 19.74
CA ALA A 119 10.93 30.60 19.32
C ALA A 119 11.13 30.93 17.83
N GLY A 120 12.32 30.66 17.27
CA GLY A 120 12.59 30.80 15.84
C GLY A 120 11.80 29.82 14.98
N ILE A 121 11.56 28.59 15.47
CA ILE A 121 10.72 27.59 14.80
C ILE A 121 9.25 28.02 14.83
N ASP A 122 8.74 28.50 15.98
CA ASP A 122 7.36 28.98 16.10
C ASP A 122 7.11 30.18 15.17
N HIS A 123 8.05 31.14 15.12
CA HIS A 123 7.91 32.31 14.25
C HIS A 123 7.97 31.96 12.75
N GLN A 124 8.79 30.98 12.36
CA GLN A 124 8.83 30.45 10.99
C GLN A 124 7.55 29.67 10.62
N GLN A 125 6.97 28.93 11.58
CA GLN A 125 5.71 28.23 11.37
C GLN A 125 4.53 29.21 11.23
N GLU A 126 4.49 30.28 12.03
CA GLU A 126 3.47 31.32 11.92
C GLU A 126 3.57 32.10 10.59
N GLU A 127 4.78 32.44 10.14
CA GLU A 127 4.98 33.08 8.84
C GLU A 127 4.58 32.17 7.67
N GLN A 128 4.93 30.87 7.71
CA GLN A 128 4.48 29.90 6.70
C GLN A 128 2.96 29.73 6.71
N GLN A 129 2.32 29.75 7.88
CA GLN A 129 0.88 29.63 8.01
C GLN A 129 0.14 30.87 7.48
N GLN A 130 0.70 32.07 7.69
CA GLN A 130 0.16 33.32 7.13
C GLN A 130 0.36 33.41 5.61
N GLN A 131 1.52 32.96 5.09
CA GLN A 131 1.76 32.87 3.65
C GLN A 131 0.84 31.83 2.97
N ARG A 132 0.51 30.72 3.64
CA ARG A 132 -0.47 29.72 3.19
C ARG A 132 -1.91 30.26 3.14
N ALA A 133 -2.28 31.17 4.04
CA ALA A 133 -3.58 31.84 4.00
C ALA A 133 -3.70 32.84 2.83
N ALA A 134 -2.56 33.33 2.32
CA ALA A 134 -2.49 34.24 1.18
C ALA A 134 -2.34 33.53 -0.18
N ALA A 135 -1.90 32.25 -0.19
CA ALA A 135 -1.88 31.43 -1.39
C ALA A 135 -3.31 31.07 -1.81
N LYS A 136 -3.60 31.20 -3.13
CA LYS A 136 -4.88 30.87 -3.76
C LYS A 136 -5.45 29.52 -3.27
N PRO A 137 -6.78 29.35 -3.22
CA PRO A 137 -7.40 28.14 -2.68
C PRO A 137 -6.82 26.90 -3.35
N ALA A 138 -6.60 25.87 -2.53
CA ALA A 138 -6.07 24.55 -2.89
C ALA A 138 -6.97 23.72 -3.84
N ASP A 139 -7.77 24.39 -4.68
CA ASP A 139 -8.82 23.82 -5.53
C ASP A 139 -8.33 23.43 -6.95
N ASP A 140 -7.10 23.80 -7.34
CA ASP A 140 -6.60 23.47 -8.69
C ASP A 140 -5.88 22.11 -8.79
N TYR A 141 -5.66 21.40 -7.68
CA TYR A 141 -5.06 20.06 -7.73
C TYR A 141 -6.11 19.00 -8.09
N HIS A 142 -6.21 18.67 -9.37
CA HIS A 142 -7.06 17.58 -9.84
C HIS A 142 -6.23 16.28 -9.98
N PRO A 143 -6.52 15.23 -9.18
CA PRO A 143 -5.74 14.00 -9.18
C PRO A 143 -5.58 13.34 -10.54
N SER A 144 -6.48 13.58 -11.50
CA SER A 144 -6.52 12.91 -12.82
C SER A 144 -5.80 13.62 -13.99
N GLN A 145 -5.08 14.72 -13.74
CA GLN A 145 -4.39 15.50 -14.79
C GLN A 145 -2.99 14.96 -15.17
N GLY A 146 -2.43 14.02 -14.40
CA GLY A 146 -1.06 13.52 -14.59
C GLY A 146 -0.97 12.20 -15.36
N TRP A 147 -2.02 11.38 -15.34
CA TRP A 147 -2.00 10.06 -15.93
C TRP A 147 -2.03 10.12 -17.46
N ARG A 148 -1.13 9.36 -18.08
CA ARG A 148 -1.09 9.15 -19.52
C ARG A 148 -0.90 7.67 -19.81
N PRO A 149 -1.69 7.09 -20.74
CA PRO A 149 -1.46 5.71 -21.16
C PRO A 149 -0.08 5.61 -21.82
N GLN A 150 0.65 4.55 -21.49
CA GLN A 150 1.93 4.24 -22.11
C GLN A 150 1.73 3.43 -23.40
N PRO A 151 2.68 3.40 -24.34
CA PRO A 151 2.53 2.68 -25.61
C PRO A 151 2.22 1.17 -25.45
N HIS A 152 2.67 0.54 -24.37
CA HIS A 152 2.42 -0.87 -24.07
C HIS A 152 1.12 -1.12 -23.30
N HIS A 153 0.42 -0.05 -22.88
CA HIS A 153 -0.84 -0.14 -22.15
C HIS A 153 -1.95 -0.70 -23.05
N LEU A 154 -2.69 -1.67 -22.51
CA LEU A 154 -3.71 -2.41 -23.23
C LEU A 154 -5.02 -1.62 -23.28
N SER A 155 -5.74 -1.70 -24.40
CA SER A 155 -7.13 -1.23 -24.46
C SER A 155 -8.01 -2.04 -23.50
N ARG A 156 -9.22 -1.55 -23.21
CA ARG A 156 -10.20 -2.25 -22.37
C ARG A 156 -10.46 -3.68 -22.85
N GLU A 157 -10.68 -3.84 -24.15
CA GLU A 157 -10.95 -5.13 -24.78
C GLU A 157 -9.72 -6.03 -24.70
N GLN A 158 -8.54 -5.51 -25.01
CA GLN A 158 -7.29 -6.27 -24.97
C GLN A 158 -6.96 -6.74 -23.55
N LEU A 159 -7.10 -5.86 -22.56
CA LEU A 159 -6.87 -6.16 -21.15
C LEU A 159 -7.82 -7.23 -20.65
N TRP A 160 -9.12 -7.12 -20.99
CA TRP A 160 -10.10 -8.12 -20.59
C TRP A 160 -9.83 -9.48 -21.25
N GLN A 161 -9.51 -9.52 -22.54
CA GLN A 161 -9.14 -10.77 -23.21
C GLN A 161 -7.87 -11.39 -22.62
N ARG A 162 -6.90 -10.55 -22.24
CA ARG A 162 -5.68 -11.01 -21.58
C ARG A 162 -5.98 -11.66 -20.23
N ILE A 163 -6.77 -11.02 -19.38
CA ILE A 163 -7.21 -11.56 -18.07
C ILE A 163 -7.94 -12.90 -18.25
N ARG A 164 -8.85 -13.00 -19.22
CA ARG A 164 -9.57 -14.26 -19.51
C ARG A 164 -8.63 -15.37 -19.97
N THR A 165 -7.65 -15.04 -20.81
CA THR A 165 -6.67 -16.00 -21.32
C THR A 165 -5.78 -16.53 -20.19
N GLU A 166 -5.25 -15.64 -19.36
CA GLU A 166 -4.48 -15.99 -18.16
C GLU A 166 -5.30 -16.88 -17.21
N SER A 167 -6.54 -16.48 -16.92
CA SER A 167 -7.44 -17.25 -16.04
C SER A 167 -7.75 -18.64 -16.59
N LYS A 168 -7.90 -18.78 -17.92
CA LYS A 168 -8.13 -20.08 -18.55
C LYS A 168 -6.90 -20.98 -18.46
N ALA A 169 -5.72 -20.43 -18.71
CA ALA A 169 -4.46 -21.16 -18.58
C ALA A 169 -4.26 -21.66 -17.14
N ASP A 170 -4.51 -20.81 -16.15
CA ASP A 170 -4.37 -21.17 -14.73
C ASP A 170 -5.43 -22.21 -14.30
N ALA A 171 -6.67 -22.11 -14.81
CA ALA A 171 -7.72 -23.11 -14.55
C ALA A 171 -7.40 -24.48 -15.17
N ASP A 172 -6.72 -24.52 -16.31
CA ASP A 172 -6.27 -25.76 -16.95
C ASP A 172 -5.06 -26.37 -16.23
N ALA A 173 -4.17 -25.52 -15.71
CA ALA A 173 -2.96 -25.94 -15.00
C ALA A 173 -3.23 -26.40 -13.56
N GLU A 174 -4.18 -25.75 -12.86
CA GLU A 174 -4.54 -26.05 -11.47
C GLU A 174 -6.05 -26.34 -11.33
N PRO A 175 -6.46 -27.62 -11.48
CA PRO A 175 -7.88 -28.01 -11.41
C PRO A 175 -8.58 -27.64 -10.11
N THR A 176 -7.85 -27.53 -8.99
CA THR A 176 -8.42 -27.13 -7.69
C THR A 176 -8.97 -25.70 -7.74
N LEU A 177 -8.34 -24.83 -8.53
CA LEU A 177 -8.75 -23.43 -8.69
C LEU A 177 -9.76 -23.22 -9.82
N ALA A 178 -10.00 -24.22 -10.67
CA ALA A 178 -10.81 -24.06 -11.88
C ALA A 178 -12.22 -23.51 -11.61
N SER A 179 -12.90 -23.99 -10.56
CA SER A 179 -14.25 -23.49 -10.20
C SER A 179 -14.21 -22.04 -9.69
N PHE A 180 -13.17 -21.69 -8.93
CA PHE A 180 -12.97 -20.33 -8.43
C PHE A 180 -12.67 -19.36 -9.58
N LEU A 181 -11.78 -19.72 -10.50
CA LEU A 181 -11.43 -18.91 -11.67
C LEU A 181 -12.60 -18.79 -12.65
N TYR A 182 -13.37 -19.87 -12.83
CA TYR A 182 -14.55 -19.83 -13.68
C TYR A 182 -15.61 -18.88 -13.13
N SER A 183 -15.94 -19.02 -11.84
CA SER A 183 -16.93 -18.17 -11.19
C SER A 183 -16.50 -16.72 -11.06
N SER A 184 -15.20 -16.45 -10.86
CA SER A 184 -14.68 -15.09 -10.63
C SER A 184 -14.35 -14.32 -11.90
N ILE A 185 -14.00 -15.01 -12.99
CA ILE A 185 -13.55 -14.39 -14.25
C ILE A 185 -14.30 -14.94 -15.46
N LEU A 186 -14.20 -16.25 -15.73
CA LEU A 186 -14.58 -16.79 -17.05
C LEU A 186 -16.10 -16.75 -17.31
N ALA A 187 -16.92 -16.77 -16.26
CA ALA A 187 -18.37 -16.66 -16.34
C ALA A 187 -18.88 -15.24 -16.67
N HIS A 188 -18.05 -14.21 -16.49
CA HIS A 188 -18.43 -12.82 -16.72
C HIS A 188 -18.18 -12.40 -18.17
N ARG A 189 -18.96 -11.42 -18.65
CA ARG A 189 -18.81 -10.90 -20.02
C ARG A 189 -17.86 -9.73 -20.11
N THR A 190 -17.74 -8.95 -19.04
CA THR A 190 -16.92 -7.74 -19.00
C THR A 190 -16.10 -7.65 -17.71
N ILE A 191 -15.07 -6.81 -17.72
CA ILE A 191 -14.18 -6.61 -16.57
C ILE A 191 -14.93 -5.99 -15.38
N GLU A 192 -15.93 -5.14 -15.63
CA GLU A 192 -16.78 -4.52 -14.61
C GLU A 192 -17.54 -5.56 -13.79
N GLN A 193 -18.14 -6.54 -14.48
CA GLN A 193 -18.89 -7.62 -13.84
C GLN A 193 -17.98 -8.51 -12.99
N ALA A 194 -16.81 -8.85 -13.52
CA ALA A 194 -15.81 -9.64 -12.81
C ALA A 194 -15.26 -8.90 -11.59
N LEU A 195 -14.90 -7.63 -11.75
CA LEU A 195 -14.41 -6.79 -10.66
C LEU A 195 -15.48 -6.61 -9.58
N ALA A 196 -16.72 -6.30 -9.95
CA ALA A 196 -17.84 -6.22 -9.00
C ALA A 196 -18.03 -7.53 -8.24
N PHE A 197 -17.98 -8.67 -8.92
CA PHE A 197 -18.10 -9.99 -8.29
C PHE A 197 -16.95 -10.27 -7.31
N VAL A 198 -15.71 -10.01 -7.71
CA VAL A 198 -14.53 -10.25 -6.86
C VAL A 198 -14.57 -9.38 -5.61
N LEU A 199 -14.78 -8.07 -5.76
CA LEU A 199 -14.84 -7.15 -4.62
C LEU A 199 -16.01 -7.49 -3.68
N ALA A 200 -17.17 -7.81 -4.24
CA ALA A 200 -18.35 -8.15 -3.45
C ALA A 200 -18.15 -9.41 -2.59
N ASN A 201 -17.51 -10.45 -3.13
CA ASN A 201 -17.22 -11.66 -2.37
C ASN A 201 -16.12 -11.44 -1.31
N LYS A 202 -15.15 -10.55 -1.57
CA LYS A 202 -14.12 -10.18 -0.59
C LYS A 202 -14.66 -9.34 0.57
N LEU A 203 -15.62 -8.45 0.29
CA LEU A 203 -16.19 -7.53 1.27
C LEU A 203 -17.42 -8.09 2.02
N ALA A 204 -17.99 -9.19 1.53
CA ALA A 204 -19.17 -9.81 2.10
C ALA A 204 -18.99 -10.15 3.59
N SER A 205 -20.07 -10.04 4.33
CA SER A 205 -20.16 -10.40 5.74
C SER A 205 -21.53 -11.03 6.02
N PRO A 206 -21.77 -11.58 7.22
CA PRO A 206 -23.08 -12.11 7.59
C PRO A 206 -24.23 -11.08 7.49
N THR A 207 -23.92 -9.79 7.57
CA THR A 207 -24.89 -8.69 7.51
C THR A 207 -24.93 -7.98 6.16
N LEU A 208 -23.91 -8.18 5.32
CA LEU A 208 -23.76 -7.52 4.03
C LEU A 208 -23.46 -8.54 2.95
N TYR A 209 -24.50 -8.91 2.19
CA TYR A 209 -24.39 -10.00 1.22
C TYR A 209 -23.62 -9.60 -0.03
N SER A 210 -22.88 -10.54 -0.61
CA SER A 210 -22.14 -10.34 -1.85
C SER A 210 -23.06 -9.95 -3.02
N THR A 211 -24.31 -10.43 -3.06
CA THR A 211 -25.28 -10.03 -4.09
C THR A 211 -25.62 -8.54 -4.03
N GLN A 212 -25.82 -8.00 -2.84
CA GLN A 212 -26.11 -6.57 -2.64
C GLN A 212 -24.89 -5.71 -2.97
N LEU A 213 -23.71 -6.11 -2.48
CA LEU A 213 -22.44 -5.43 -2.77
C LEU A 213 -22.14 -5.40 -4.28
N LYS A 214 -22.34 -6.53 -4.96
CA LYS A 214 -22.13 -6.64 -6.40
C LYS A 214 -23.06 -5.68 -7.15
N GLN A 215 -24.35 -5.66 -6.79
CA GLN A 215 -25.31 -4.75 -7.40
C GLN A 215 -24.92 -3.29 -7.20
N ILE A 216 -24.52 -2.91 -5.98
CA ILE A 216 -24.05 -1.55 -5.67
C ILE A 216 -22.85 -1.17 -6.56
N ALA A 217 -21.86 -2.06 -6.68
CA ALA A 217 -20.68 -1.80 -7.51
C ALA A 217 -21.05 -1.67 -9.00
N GLU A 218 -21.90 -2.55 -9.53
CA GLU A 218 -22.36 -2.49 -10.92
C GLU A 218 -23.16 -1.21 -11.21
N GLU A 219 -24.01 -0.76 -10.28
CA GLU A 219 -24.73 0.52 -10.40
C GLU A 219 -23.77 1.71 -10.45
N VAL A 220 -22.70 1.69 -9.65
CA VAL A 220 -21.66 2.73 -9.68
C VAL A 220 -20.92 2.71 -11.02
N TYR A 221 -20.47 1.54 -11.47
CA TYR A 221 -19.73 1.40 -12.73
C TYR A 221 -20.56 1.83 -13.95
N ALA A 222 -21.88 1.60 -13.93
CA ALA A 222 -22.78 2.05 -14.98
C ALA A 222 -22.96 3.59 -14.99
N LYS A 223 -22.92 4.23 -13.83
CA LYS A 223 -23.10 5.69 -13.69
C LYS A 223 -21.82 6.48 -13.90
N ASP A 224 -20.68 5.87 -13.58
CA ASP A 224 -19.37 6.50 -13.64
C ASP A 224 -18.34 5.56 -14.28
N PRO A 225 -18.25 5.56 -15.62
CA PRO A 225 -17.27 4.75 -16.35
C PRO A 225 -15.82 5.06 -15.98
N GLY A 226 -15.54 6.28 -15.48
CA GLY A 226 -14.20 6.70 -15.08
C GLY A 226 -13.62 5.88 -13.93
N VAL A 227 -14.48 5.28 -13.09
CA VAL A 227 -14.06 4.33 -12.04
C VAL A 227 -13.37 3.11 -12.64
N ILE A 228 -13.89 2.59 -13.75
CA ILE A 228 -13.33 1.41 -14.42
C ILE A 228 -12.06 1.77 -15.19
N ASP A 229 -12.04 2.94 -15.83
CA ASP A 229 -10.82 3.41 -16.50
C ASP A 229 -9.67 3.59 -15.50
N ALA A 230 -9.97 4.06 -14.29
CA ALA A 230 -9.00 4.12 -13.19
C ALA A 230 -8.57 2.72 -12.72
N ALA A 231 -9.51 1.78 -12.57
CA ALA A 231 -9.18 0.39 -12.20
C ALA A 231 -8.26 -0.28 -13.23
N MET A 232 -8.50 -0.04 -14.52
CA MET A 232 -7.63 -0.56 -15.59
C MET A 232 -6.24 0.09 -15.58
N ALA A 233 -6.16 1.39 -15.31
CA ALA A 233 -4.88 2.07 -15.13
C ALA A 233 -4.11 1.52 -13.92
N ASP A 234 -4.81 1.22 -12.82
CA ASP A 234 -4.22 0.63 -11.62
C ASP A 234 -3.69 -0.80 -11.88
N LEU A 235 -4.39 -1.63 -12.65
CA LEU A 235 -3.89 -2.96 -13.06
C LEU A 235 -2.58 -2.87 -13.86
N GLN A 236 -2.49 -1.89 -14.74
CA GLN A 236 -1.29 -1.66 -15.56
C GLN A 236 -0.14 -1.12 -14.71
N ALA A 237 -0.43 -0.21 -13.77
CA ALA A 237 0.56 0.25 -12.80
C ALA A 237 1.12 -0.90 -11.95
N VAL A 238 0.27 -1.83 -11.51
CA VAL A 238 0.73 -3.01 -10.76
C VAL A 238 1.68 -3.85 -11.61
N LEU A 239 1.29 -4.20 -12.84
CA LEU A 239 2.14 -5.02 -13.71
C LEU A 239 3.46 -4.33 -14.10
N ASP A 240 3.43 -3.00 -14.29
CA ASP A 240 4.61 -2.22 -14.68
C ASP A 240 5.63 -2.08 -13.54
N ARG A 241 5.17 -2.07 -12.28
CA ARG A 241 5.96 -1.61 -11.12
C ARG A 241 6.22 -2.69 -10.08
N ASP A 242 5.40 -3.73 -10.00
CA ASP A 242 5.62 -4.85 -9.08
C ASP A 242 6.30 -6.02 -9.82
N PRO A 243 7.61 -6.27 -9.60
CA PRO A 243 8.32 -7.37 -10.25
C PRO A 243 7.81 -8.76 -9.81
N ALA A 244 7.03 -8.87 -8.74
CA ALA A 244 6.39 -10.12 -8.31
C ALA A 244 5.03 -10.38 -8.99
N CYS A 245 4.55 -9.44 -9.80
CA CYS A 245 3.32 -9.57 -10.57
C CYS A 245 3.62 -9.87 -12.04
N ASP A 246 3.26 -11.06 -12.51
CA ASP A 246 3.48 -11.45 -13.92
C ASP A 246 2.19 -11.49 -14.76
N LYS A 247 1.03 -11.36 -14.09
CA LYS A 247 -0.31 -11.47 -14.71
C LYS A 247 -1.27 -10.42 -14.17
N TYR A 248 -2.13 -9.90 -15.04
CA TYR A 248 -3.23 -9.02 -14.63
C TYR A 248 -4.25 -9.73 -13.74
N THR A 249 -4.48 -11.01 -14.02
CA THR A 249 -5.38 -11.86 -13.23
C THR A 249 -4.90 -12.00 -11.77
N GLN A 250 -3.59 -12.07 -11.55
CA GLN A 250 -2.98 -12.16 -10.21
C GLN A 250 -3.32 -10.91 -9.39
N ALA A 251 -3.09 -9.73 -9.95
CA ALA A 251 -3.41 -8.46 -9.30
C ALA A 251 -4.91 -8.34 -8.97
N LEU A 252 -5.77 -8.63 -9.95
CA LEU A 252 -7.23 -8.52 -9.79
C LEU A 252 -7.76 -9.44 -8.68
N LEU A 253 -7.31 -10.70 -8.62
CA LEU A 253 -7.86 -11.70 -7.70
C LEU A 253 -7.20 -11.69 -6.31
N HIS A 254 -5.91 -11.34 -6.22
CA HIS A 254 -5.13 -11.61 -5.02
C HIS A 254 -4.56 -10.37 -4.34
N PHE A 255 -4.37 -9.25 -5.04
CA PHE A 255 -3.71 -8.09 -4.44
C PHE A 255 -4.71 -7.20 -3.72
N LYS A 256 -4.69 -7.29 -2.39
CA LYS A 256 -5.62 -6.54 -1.53
C LYS A 256 -5.46 -5.03 -1.64
N GLY A 257 -4.28 -4.52 -2.00
CA GLY A 257 -4.06 -3.10 -2.24
C GLY A 257 -4.85 -2.59 -3.45
N TYR A 258 -4.77 -3.32 -4.57
CA TYR A 258 -5.59 -3.06 -5.75
C TYR A 258 -7.09 -3.13 -5.40
N GLN A 259 -7.52 -4.20 -4.71
CA GLN A 259 -8.92 -4.40 -4.33
C GLN A 259 -9.44 -3.30 -3.39
N ALA A 260 -8.60 -2.82 -2.46
CA ALA A 260 -8.95 -1.74 -1.54
C ALA A 260 -9.14 -0.40 -2.29
N ILE A 261 -8.27 -0.05 -3.25
CA ILE A 261 -8.45 1.16 -4.06
C ILE A 261 -9.75 1.09 -4.86
N GLN A 262 -10.05 -0.03 -5.52
CA GLN A 262 -11.28 -0.12 -6.31
C GLN A 262 -12.53 -0.05 -5.43
N SER A 263 -12.47 -0.67 -4.24
CA SER A 263 -13.56 -0.58 -3.26
C SER A 263 -13.73 0.84 -2.71
N HIS A 264 -12.63 1.56 -2.48
CA HIS A 264 -12.65 2.98 -2.11
C HIS A 264 -13.32 3.82 -3.20
N ARG A 265 -13.03 3.59 -4.49
CA ARG A 265 -13.69 4.35 -5.58
C ARG A 265 -15.21 4.18 -5.57
N VAL A 266 -15.71 2.97 -5.27
CA VAL A 266 -17.16 2.73 -5.08
C VAL A 266 -17.67 3.52 -3.87
N ALA A 267 -16.97 3.47 -2.73
CA ALA A 267 -17.35 4.24 -1.53
C ALA A 267 -17.30 5.76 -1.77
N HIS A 268 -16.31 6.25 -2.50
CA HIS A 268 -16.15 7.65 -2.90
C HIS A 268 -17.30 8.13 -3.77
N HIS A 269 -17.67 7.36 -4.80
CA HIS A 269 -18.82 7.68 -5.62
C HIS A 269 -20.12 7.75 -4.78
N LEU A 270 -20.33 6.80 -3.88
CA LEU A 270 -21.49 6.80 -2.97
C LEU A 270 -21.48 8.02 -2.03
N TRP A 271 -20.31 8.41 -1.53
CA TRP A 271 -20.13 9.58 -0.69
C TRP A 271 -20.52 10.88 -1.40
N LEU A 272 -20.02 11.08 -2.63
CA LEU A 272 -20.34 12.23 -3.46
C LEU A 272 -21.82 12.31 -3.83
N ASN A 273 -22.49 11.16 -3.96
CA ASN A 273 -23.93 11.07 -4.26
C ASN A 273 -24.81 11.06 -3.00
N GLY A 274 -24.30 11.52 -1.85
CA GLY A 274 -25.07 11.70 -0.62
C GLY A 274 -25.37 10.41 0.16
N ARG A 275 -24.97 9.23 -0.33
CA ARG A 275 -25.14 7.94 0.34
C ARG A 275 -24.05 7.71 1.40
N ARG A 276 -23.80 8.70 2.25
CA ARG A 276 -22.65 8.75 3.18
C ARG A 276 -22.61 7.60 4.18
N ALA A 277 -23.75 7.21 4.75
CA ALA A 277 -23.81 6.08 5.69
C ALA A 277 -23.33 4.77 5.04
N LEU A 278 -23.70 4.53 3.78
CA LEU A 278 -23.25 3.36 3.03
C LEU A 278 -21.75 3.46 2.70
N ALA A 279 -21.27 4.63 2.33
CA ALA A 279 -19.85 4.86 2.06
C ALA A 279 -18.98 4.61 3.31
N LEU A 280 -19.40 5.07 4.49
CA LEU A 280 -18.71 4.83 5.77
C LEU A 280 -18.76 3.35 6.18
N MET A 281 -19.89 2.69 5.93
CA MET A 281 -19.97 1.24 6.14
C MET A 281 -18.98 0.50 5.24
N LEU A 282 -18.88 0.87 3.96
CA LEU A 282 -17.89 0.30 3.05
C LEU A 282 -16.46 0.58 3.51
N GLN A 283 -16.14 1.80 3.96
CA GLN A 283 -14.84 2.12 4.56
C GLN A 283 -14.50 1.14 5.70
N SER A 284 -15.42 0.92 6.64
CA SER A 284 -15.22 -0.05 7.73
C SER A 284 -14.94 -1.45 7.18
N ARG A 285 -15.74 -1.92 6.21
CA ARG A 285 -15.55 -3.24 5.60
C ARG A 285 -14.23 -3.38 4.86
N ILE A 286 -13.77 -2.34 4.16
CA ILE A 286 -12.48 -2.30 3.47
C ILE A 286 -11.35 -2.38 4.50
N SER A 287 -11.44 -1.62 5.60
CA SER A 287 -10.47 -1.66 6.69
C SER A 287 -10.38 -3.05 7.32
N GLU A 288 -11.51 -3.69 7.61
CA GLU A 288 -11.54 -5.04 8.18
C GLU A 288 -11.03 -6.13 7.21
N ALA A 289 -11.45 -6.09 5.94
CA ALA A 289 -11.13 -7.15 4.97
C ALA A 289 -9.71 -7.01 4.40
N PHE A 290 -9.26 -5.78 4.14
CA PHE A 290 -8.00 -5.52 3.45
C PHE A 290 -6.92 -4.90 4.35
N HIS A 291 -7.28 -4.45 5.55
CA HIS A 291 -6.39 -3.70 6.45
C HIS A 291 -5.92 -2.38 5.83
N VAL A 292 -6.85 -1.71 5.13
CA VAL A 292 -6.63 -0.43 4.43
C VAL A 292 -7.79 0.49 4.81
N ASP A 293 -7.49 1.62 5.44
CA ASP A 293 -8.51 2.59 5.86
C ASP A 293 -8.37 3.89 5.06
N ILE A 294 -9.24 4.05 4.06
CA ILE A 294 -9.31 5.27 3.25
C ILE A 294 -10.67 5.90 3.46
N HIS A 295 -10.68 7.12 3.99
CA HIS A 295 -11.93 7.85 4.16
C HIS A 295 -12.61 8.09 2.80
N PRO A 296 -13.93 7.86 2.65
CA PRO A 296 -14.61 7.98 1.35
C PRO A 296 -14.49 9.35 0.69
N ALA A 297 -14.31 10.43 1.45
CA ALA A 297 -14.08 11.77 0.88
C ALA A 297 -12.66 11.99 0.32
N ALA A 298 -11.68 11.14 0.66
CA ALA A 298 -10.32 11.24 0.16
C ALA A 298 -10.31 11.07 -1.35
N ARG A 299 -9.55 11.94 -2.04
CA ARG A 299 -9.47 11.93 -3.49
C ARG A 299 -8.26 11.12 -3.93
N VAL A 300 -8.46 10.13 -4.79
CA VAL A 300 -7.40 9.23 -5.26
C VAL A 300 -7.39 9.21 -6.79
N GLY A 301 -6.25 9.56 -7.38
CA GLY A 301 -5.98 9.48 -8.81
C GLY A 301 -5.97 8.05 -9.34
N ARG A 302 -5.41 7.81 -10.52
CA ARG A 302 -5.34 6.51 -11.22
C ARG A 302 -3.90 6.13 -11.54
N GLY A 303 -3.69 4.85 -11.85
CA GLY A 303 -2.35 4.29 -11.95
C GLY A 303 -1.71 4.16 -10.58
N ILE A 304 -2.49 3.87 -9.54
CA ILE A 304 -2.05 3.74 -8.16
C ILE A 304 -1.51 2.34 -7.93
N LEU A 305 -0.34 2.24 -7.30
CA LEU A 305 0.14 1.01 -6.70
C LEU A 305 0.08 1.12 -5.17
N LEU A 306 -0.76 0.31 -4.54
CA LEU A 306 -0.70 0.04 -3.10
C LEU A 306 -0.04 -1.32 -2.88
N ASP A 307 1.28 -1.34 -2.79
CA ASP A 307 2.02 -2.58 -2.63
C ASP A 307 1.98 -3.06 -1.18
N HIS A 308 1.63 -4.34 -1.00
CA HIS A 308 1.30 -5.03 0.26
C HIS A 308 0.10 -4.44 1.04
N ALA A 309 -0.07 -3.12 1.05
CA ALA A 309 -1.18 -2.31 1.55
C ALA A 309 -1.54 -2.39 3.05
N THR A 310 -1.14 -3.43 3.77
CA THR A 310 -1.47 -3.60 5.20
C THR A 310 -1.15 -2.34 6.00
N GLY A 311 -2.11 -1.84 6.78
CA GLY A 311 -1.91 -0.70 7.68
C GLY A 311 -1.88 0.66 6.98
N VAL A 312 -2.25 0.75 5.69
CA VAL A 312 -2.40 2.05 5.02
C VAL A 312 -3.59 2.81 5.60
N VAL A 313 -3.38 4.08 5.94
CA VAL A 313 -4.41 4.99 6.48
C VAL A 313 -4.41 6.30 5.70
N VAL A 314 -5.56 6.71 5.18
CA VAL A 314 -5.72 7.94 4.38
C VAL A 314 -6.95 8.71 4.87
N GLY A 315 -6.71 9.91 5.40
CA GLY A 315 -7.77 10.70 6.02
C GLY A 315 -8.65 11.50 5.06
N GLU A 316 -9.73 12.05 5.61
CA GLU A 316 -10.86 12.66 4.89
C GLU A 316 -10.48 13.67 3.80
N THR A 317 -9.54 14.56 4.10
CA THR A 317 -9.20 15.69 3.22
C THR A 317 -7.93 15.43 2.42
N ALA A 318 -7.44 14.19 2.39
CA ALA A 318 -6.23 13.84 1.66
C ALA A 318 -6.53 13.81 0.16
N SER A 319 -5.52 14.18 -0.64
CA SER A 319 -5.55 13.98 -2.09
C SER A 319 -4.30 13.26 -2.54
N ILE A 320 -4.47 12.19 -3.31
CA ILE A 320 -3.39 11.39 -3.89
C ILE A 320 -3.46 11.54 -5.41
N GLY A 321 -2.37 11.98 -6.03
CA GLY A 321 -2.27 12.11 -7.48
C GLY A 321 -2.25 10.81 -8.26
N ASP A 322 -2.36 10.93 -9.57
CA ASP A 322 -2.02 9.86 -10.51
C ASP A 322 -0.60 9.30 -10.33
N ASN A 323 -0.42 8.03 -10.71
CA ASN A 323 0.86 7.34 -10.73
C ASN A 323 1.60 7.27 -9.39
N VAL A 324 0.90 7.46 -8.27
CA VAL A 324 1.53 7.31 -6.94
C VAL A 324 1.70 5.84 -6.60
N SER A 325 2.85 5.51 -6.02
CA SER A 325 3.14 4.21 -5.44
C SER A 325 3.33 4.35 -3.93
N MET A 326 2.63 3.55 -3.13
CA MET A 326 2.74 3.52 -1.68
C MET A 326 2.90 2.07 -1.20
N LEU A 327 3.82 1.85 -0.28
CA LEU A 327 4.00 0.55 0.38
C LEU A 327 3.06 0.41 1.59
N HIS A 328 3.16 -0.71 2.30
CA HIS A 328 2.41 -0.96 3.52
C HIS A 328 2.72 0.07 4.63
N HIS A 329 1.79 0.21 5.58
CA HIS A 329 1.89 1.07 6.76
C HIS A 329 2.05 2.57 6.47
N VAL A 330 1.80 3.02 5.23
CA VAL A 330 1.80 4.44 4.90
C VAL A 330 0.60 5.14 5.54
N THR A 331 0.85 6.25 6.24
CA THR A 331 -0.19 7.08 6.87
C THR A 331 -0.21 8.48 6.27
N LEU A 332 -1.36 8.88 5.71
CA LEU A 332 -1.68 10.24 5.28
C LEU A 332 -2.66 10.84 6.29
N GLY A 333 -2.11 11.30 7.41
CA GLY A 333 -2.84 11.58 8.65
C GLY A 333 -3.04 13.08 8.93
N GLY A 334 -3.97 13.36 9.85
CA GLY A 334 -4.19 14.70 10.36
C GLY A 334 -3.11 15.13 11.36
N SER A 335 -2.90 16.43 11.52
CA SER A 335 -2.02 16.98 12.59
C SER A 335 -2.65 16.92 13.99
N GLY A 336 -3.94 16.57 14.10
CA GLY A 336 -4.69 16.55 15.36
C GLY A 336 -5.29 17.89 15.79
N ILE A 337 -5.00 18.97 15.07
CA ILE A 337 -5.49 20.33 15.36
C ILE A 337 -6.06 20.99 14.08
N GLY A 338 -7.02 21.90 14.26
CA GLY A 338 -7.63 22.68 13.16
C GLY A 338 -8.90 22.05 12.56
N LYS A 339 -9.74 22.90 11.94
CA LYS A 339 -10.91 22.51 11.14
C LYS A 339 -10.60 22.74 9.66
N GLY A 340 -11.16 21.94 8.76
CA GLY A 340 -10.96 22.07 7.32
C GLY A 340 -9.89 21.12 6.76
N VAL A 341 -9.13 21.59 5.76
CA VAL A 341 -8.04 20.83 5.12
C VAL A 341 -6.94 20.57 6.15
N ARG A 342 -6.73 19.30 6.48
CA ARG A 342 -5.85 18.88 7.58
C ARG A 342 -5.02 17.64 7.28
N HIS A 343 -5.16 17.10 6.08
CA HIS A 343 -4.45 15.90 5.63
C HIS A 343 -3.59 16.23 4.40
N PRO A 344 -2.63 15.35 4.05
CA PRO A 344 -1.65 15.63 3.03
C PRO A 344 -2.20 15.70 1.59
N GLN A 345 -1.48 16.42 0.74
CA GLN A 345 -1.62 16.40 -0.72
C GLN A 345 -0.39 15.73 -1.32
N ILE A 346 -0.58 14.60 -1.98
CA ILE A 346 0.50 13.81 -2.59
C ILE A 346 0.49 14.05 -4.09
N GLY A 347 1.54 14.66 -4.61
CA GLY A 347 1.72 14.97 -6.03
C GLY A 347 1.85 13.72 -6.90
N HIS A 348 1.64 13.90 -8.21
CA HIS A 348 1.70 12.82 -9.19
C HIS A 348 3.06 12.14 -9.22
N GLY A 349 3.08 10.83 -9.41
CA GLY A 349 4.34 10.07 -9.57
C GLY A 349 5.16 9.95 -8.30
N ALA A 350 4.60 10.31 -7.14
CA ALA A 350 5.31 10.18 -5.87
C ALA A 350 5.48 8.71 -5.46
N LEU A 351 6.57 8.44 -4.74
CA LEU A 351 6.85 7.13 -4.14
C LEU A 351 6.98 7.28 -2.62
N LEU A 352 6.11 6.59 -1.87
CA LEU A 352 6.16 6.52 -0.42
C LEU A 352 6.58 5.11 0.01
N GLY A 353 7.76 5.01 0.62
CA GLY A 353 8.29 3.76 1.16
C GLY A 353 7.46 3.20 2.32
N ALA A 354 7.81 1.99 2.76
CA ALA A 354 7.08 1.30 3.82
C ALA A 354 7.07 2.11 5.12
N GLY A 355 5.92 2.21 5.78
CA GLY A 355 5.80 2.88 7.08
C GLY A 355 5.94 4.40 7.05
N VAL A 356 5.96 5.03 5.87
CA VAL A 356 6.02 6.50 5.77
C VAL A 356 4.79 7.14 6.41
N THR A 357 5.01 8.12 7.26
CA THR A 357 3.93 8.88 7.91
C THR A 357 4.01 10.34 7.51
N VAL A 358 2.96 10.87 6.88
CA VAL A 358 2.84 12.27 6.48
C VAL A 358 1.68 12.89 7.27
N LEU A 359 1.95 13.94 8.05
CA LEU A 359 0.98 14.51 9.00
C LEU A 359 0.68 15.97 8.72
N GLY A 360 -0.60 16.31 8.73
CA GLY A 360 -1.08 17.68 8.56
C GLY A 360 -1.34 18.05 7.10
N PRO A 361 -1.68 19.33 6.83
CA PRO A 361 -1.89 19.85 5.49
C PRO A 361 -0.55 20.06 4.77
N VAL A 362 0.22 18.98 4.60
CA VAL A 362 1.53 18.94 3.96
C VAL A 362 1.38 18.59 2.49
N THR A 363 2.09 19.29 1.63
CA THR A 363 2.15 19.01 0.20
C THR A 363 3.46 18.32 -0.15
N LEU A 364 3.38 17.13 -0.75
CA LEU A 364 4.50 16.51 -1.43
C LEU A 364 4.40 16.83 -2.92
N GLY A 365 5.37 17.56 -3.46
CA GLY A 365 5.38 17.93 -4.87
C GLY A 365 5.40 16.71 -5.80
N PRO A 366 5.05 16.88 -7.10
CA PRO A 366 5.13 15.81 -8.08
C PRO A 366 6.51 15.14 -8.11
N GLY A 367 6.53 13.81 -8.23
CA GLY A 367 7.75 13.02 -8.25
C GLY A 367 8.53 13.02 -6.94
N ALA A 368 7.94 13.45 -5.81
CA ALA A 368 8.59 13.33 -4.51
C ALA A 368 8.77 11.85 -4.12
N LYS A 369 9.90 11.57 -3.47
CA LYS A 369 10.27 10.25 -2.98
C LYS A 369 10.53 10.32 -1.49
N VAL A 370 9.86 9.49 -0.71
CA VAL A 370 10.02 9.44 0.75
C VAL A 370 10.48 8.04 1.15
N GLY A 371 11.66 7.96 1.77
CA GLY A 371 12.24 6.69 2.21
C GLY A 371 11.43 6.03 3.32
N ALA A 372 11.52 4.70 3.40
CA ALA A 372 10.80 3.91 4.39
C ALA A 372 11.03 4.41 5.83
N GLY A 373 9.98 4.34 6.66
CA GLY A 373 10.00 4.73 8.07
C GLY A 373 10.03 6.23 8.36
N SER A 374 10.05 7.09 7.33
CA SER A 374 10.20 8.53 7.52
C SER A 374 8.92 9.21 8.02
N VAL A 375 9.07 10.31 8.76
CA VAL A 375 7.96 11.15 9.24
C VAL A 375 8.03 12.54 8.62
N VAL A 376 7.11 12.86 7.71
CA VAL A 376 7.06 14.12 6.99
C VAL A 376 6.04 15.07 7.62
N VAL A 377 6.51 16.23 8.06
CA VAL A 377 5.69 17.27 8.72
C VAL A 377 5.84 18.65 8.06
N THR A 378 6.60 18.73 6.97
CA THR A 378 6.84 19.95 6.18
C THR A 378 6.70 19.63 4.70
N ASP A 379 6.33 20.63 3.90
CA ASP A 379 6.20 20.45 2.44
C ASP A 379 7.51 19.97 1.81
N LEU A 380 7.37 19.13 0.78
CA LEU A 380 8.47 18.72 -0.07
C LEU A 380 8.28 19.31 -1.45
N GLU A 381 9.32 19.99 -1.95
CA GLU A 381 9.36 20.47 -3.32
C GLU A 381 9.30 19.31 -4.33
N PRO A 382 8.88 19.56 -5.59
CA PRO A 382 8.84 18.55 -6.64
C PRO A 382 10.19 17.82 -6.81
N HIS A 383 10.13 16.52 -7.09
CA HIS A 383 11.31 15.66 -7.27
C HIS A 383 12.26 15.62 -6.07
N SER A 384 11.81 15.95 -4.86
CA SER A 384 12.65 15.82 -3.65
C SER A 384 12.73 14.37 -3.19
N VAL A 385 13.91 13.95 -2.74
CA VAL A 385 14.10 12.71 -2.00
C VAL A 385 14.29 13.05 -0.53
N ALA A 386 13.39 12.59 0.34
CA ALA A 386 13.43 12.87 1.78
C ALA A 386 13.43 11.60 2.63
N VAL A 387 14.19 11.62 3.72
CA VAL A 387 14.32 10.49 4.66
C VAL A 387 14.41 10.98 6.11
N GLY A 388 14.10 10.11 7.07
CA GLY A 388 14.36 10.33 8.50
C GLY A 388 13.15 10.76 9.33
N VAL A 389 13.37 10.95 10.62
CA VAL A 389 12.34 11.35 11.62
C VAL A 389 12.84 12.53 12.45
N PRO A 390 12.38 13.77 12.18
CA PRO A 390 11.55 14.19 11.05
C PRO A 390 12.33 14.15 9.72
N ALA A 391 11.60 13.98 8.62
CA ALA A 391 12.19 13.83 7.29
C ALA A 391 12.94 15.09 6.84
N ARG A 392 14.06 14.90 6.16
CA ARG A 392 14.87 15.96 5.55
C ARG A 392 15.18 15.59 4.11
N VAL A 393 15.20 16.60 3.23
CA VAL A 393 15.58 16.42 1.83
C VAL A 393 17.07 16.14 1.74
N ILE A 394 17.45 15.06 1.08
CA ILE A 394 18.84 14.62 0.92
C ILE A 394 19.36 14.77 -0.51
N LYS A 395 18.47 14.66 -1.51
CA LYS A 395 18.80 14.88 -2.93
C LYS A 395 17.55 15.20 -3.73
N ARG A 396 17.73 15.46 -5.03
CA ARG A 396 16.65 15.55 -6.02
C ARG A 396 16.66 14.29 -6.90
N ALA A 397 15.47 13.76 -7.18
CA ALA A 397 15.26 12.65 -8.10
C ALA A 397 15.34 13.16 -9.56
N ALA A 398 15.95 12.37 -10.43
CA ALA A 398 16.09 12.71 -11.85
C ALA A 398 14.87 12.29 -12.69
N ALA A 399 14.08 11.33 -12.21
CA ALA A 399 12.93 10.73 -12.91
C ALA A 399 11.73 10.55 -11.96
N GLU A 400 10.62 10.04 -12.48
CA GLU A 400 9.42 9.71 -11.71
C GLU A 400 9.66 8.46 -10.84
N PRO A 401 9.84 8.60 -9.51
CA PRO A 401 10.32 7.51 -8.65
C PRO A 401 9.30 6.38 -8.49
N SER A 402 8.01 6.63 -8.74
CA SER A 402 7.01 5.57 -8.69
C SER A 402 7.14 4.56 -9.82
N SER A 403 7.88 4.88 -10.89
CA SER A 403 8.06 3.99 -12.05
C SER A 403 9.19 2.98 -11.88
N ASP A 404 10.28 3.34 -11.18
CA ASP A 404 11.42 2.46 -10.94
C ASP A 404 11.32 1.69 -9.60
N MET A 405 10.46 2.16 -8.69
CA MET A 405 10.24 1.59 -7.35
C MET A 405 11.52 1.43 -6.53
N ASP A 406 12.59 2.16 -6.85
CA ASP A 406 13.87 2.04 -6.14
C ASP A 406 13.70 2.53 -4.69
N GLN A 407 14.08 1.70 -3.72
CA GLN A 407 13.95 2.02 -2.30
C GLN A 407 15.28 2.39 -1.63
N ILE A 408 16.43 2.21 -2.28
CA ILE A 408 17.73 2.16 -1.59
C ILE A 408 18.85 2.99 -2.21
N ASP A 409 18.76 3.41 -3.48
CA ASP A 409 19.85 4.15 -4.17
C ASP A 409 20.21 5.51 -3.52
N PHE A 410 19.48 5.90 -2.49
CA PHE A 410 19.65 7.14 -1.74
C PHE A 410 19.94 6.92 -0.25
N LEU A 411 19.94 5.67 0.23
CA LEU A 411 20.09 5.32 1.65
C LEU A 411 21.51 4.92 2.05
N LEU A 412 22.42 4.69 1.09
CA LEU A 412 23.78 4.22 1.39
C LEU A 412 24.58 5.20 2.26
N ASP A 413 24.22 6.49 2.27
CA ASP A 413 24.92 7.56 2.99
C ASP A 413 24.11 8.17 4.15
N TYR A 414 22.97 7.58 4.53
CA TYR A 414 22.07 8.17 5.54
C TYR A 414 21.66 7.17 6.63
N VAL A 415 21.74 7.61 7.89
CA VAL A 415 21.19 6.88 9.04
C VAL A 415 19.79 7.41 9.30
N ILE A 416 18.79 6.52 9.25
CA ILE A 416 17.37 6.85 9.52
C ILE A 416 17.10 6.86 11.02
#